data_AF-R9KN89-F1
#
_entry.id   AF-R9KN89-F1
#
_cell.length_a   1.000
_cell.length_b   1.000
_cell.length_c   1.000
_cell.angle_alpha   90.00
_cell.angle_beta   90.00
_cell.angle_gamma   90.00
#
_symmetry.space_group_name_H-M   'P 1'
#
loop_
_entity.id
_entity.type
_entity.pdbx_description
1 polymer ?
#
loop_
_entity_poly.entity_id
_entity_poly.type
_entity_poly.pdbx_seq_one_letter_code
_entity_poly.pdbx_strand_id
1 'polypeptide(L)'
;MRLKLKLDQEIYQYPYWDAEPIHDISLEFLWGEENITATSLAEAAVTGNFLLSFQSSKFQDCELKISSQENGNKNNYHVFSVHTPKYLLKNFHKLILMDKKQMLIVRYEDTRIDCTTLEEEHGVSILEKDEFAELLSTLDKFVNHVSWESIGLDDGLEYKKYSPSSPKDNWFRSKKYEGKTIMKFRFSRVLRCYGYRKGDKFKVLRLERDHSISNHG
;
A
#
# COMPACT_ATOMS: atom_id res chain seq x y z
N MET A 1 -6.30 19.00 10.30
CA MET A 1 -6.73 20.42 10.20
C MET A 1 -5.84 21.23 9.25
N ARG A 2 -4.51 21.19 9.38
CA ARG A 2 -3.56 21.93 8.50
C ARG A 2 -3.61 21.57 7.01
N LEU A 3 -3.77 20.29 6.68
CA LEU A 3 -3.86 19.83 5.28
C LEU A 3 -5.16 20.30 4.61
N LYS A 4 -6.28 20.27 5.34
CA LYS A 4 -7.59 20.72 4.85
C LYS A 4 -7.58 22.21 4.53
N LEU A 5 -7.01 23.04 5.41
CA LEU A 5 -6.84 24.47 5.17
C LEU A 5 -5.90 24.78 4.00
N LYS A 6 -4.85 23.99 3.78
CA LYS A 6 -3.97 24.13 2.61
C LYS A 6 -4.69 23.75 1.32
N LEU A 7 -5.38 22.61 1.29
CA LEU A 7 -6.19 22.19 0.13
C LEU A 7 -7.29 23.21 -0.19
N ASP A 8 -7.95 23.75 0.83
CA ASP A 8 -8.95 24.82 0.64
C ASP A 8 -8.31 26.05 -0.03
N GLN A 9 -7.09 26.44 0.35
CA GLN A 9 -6.38 27.56 -0.29
C GLN A 9 -6.02 27.28 -1.76
N GLU A 10 -5.61 26.04 -2.09
CA GLU A 10 -5.34 25.63 -3.47
C GLU A 10 -6.60 25.66 -4.35
N ILE A 11 -7.80 25.48 -3.77
CA ILE A 11 -9.07 25.55 -4.52
C ILE A 11 -9.43 27.00 -4.91
N TYR A 12 -8.98 28.00 -4.14
CA TYR A 12 -9.28 29.41 -4.40
C TYR A 12 -8.19 30.15 -5.19
N GLN A 13 -7.04 29.51 -5.43
CA GLN A 13 -6.02 30.03 -6.34
C GLN A 13 -6.32 29.53 -7.75
N TYR A 14 -6.12 30.39 -8.75
CA TYR A 14 -6.13 29.93 -10.14
C TYR A 14 -5.11 28.79 -10.27
N PRO A 15 -5.47 27.67 -10.91
CA PRO A 15 -4.53 26.60 -11.13
C PRO A 15 -3.27 27.13 -11.80
N TYR A 16 -2.10 26.69 -11.35
CA TYR A 16 -0.82 27.23 -11.87
C TYR A 16 -0.71 27.08 -13.39
N TRP A 17 -1.31 26.03 -13.95
CA TRP A 17 -1.33 25.75 -15.39
C TRP A 17 -2.26 26.68 -16.20
N ASP A 18 -3.16 27.42 -15.56
CA ASP A 18 -3.96 28.45 -16.24
C ASP A 18 -3.16 29.74 -16.45
N ALA A 19 -2.15 30.00 -15.60
CA ALA A 19 -1.31 31.20 -15.69
C ALA A 19 -0.11 30.99 -16.62
N GLU A 20 0.56 29.84 -16.51
CA GLU A 20 1.76 29.50 -17.28
C GLU A 20 1.69 28.02 -17.71
N PRO A 21 0.86 27.66 -18.71
CA PRO A 21 0.77 26.29 -19.18
C PRO A 21 2.09 25.83 -19.82
N ILE A 22 2.54 24.62 -19.47
CA ILE A 22 3.68 23.99 -20.13
C ILE A 22 3.24 23.32 -21.43
N HIS A 23 2.01 22.79 -21.48
CA HIS A 23 1.48 22.24 -22.72
C HIS A 23 1.24 23.36 -23.76
N ASP A 24 1.55 23.05 -25.03
CA ASP A 24 1.26 23.98 -26.13
C ASP A 24 -0.25 24.01 -26.39
N ILE A 25 -0.88 25.13 -26.01
CA ILE A 25 -2.31 25.38 -26.18
C ILE A 25 -2.77 25.43 -27.64
N SER A 26 -1.83 25.57 -28.60
CA SER A 26 -2.14 25.53 -30.03
C SER A 26 -2.28 24.10 -30.57
N LEU A 27 -1.78 23.10 -29.83
CA LEU A 27 -1.94 21.69 -30.17
C LEU A 27 -3.22 21.12 -29.57
N GLU A 28 -3.85 20.22 -30.33
CA GLU A 28 -5.01 19.47 -29.83
C GLU A 28 -4.55 18.28 -28.99
N PHE A 29 -5.04 18.21 -27.75
CA PHE A 29 -4.89 17.05 -26.87
C PHE A 29 -6.22 16.29 -26.78
N LEU A 30 -6.18 15.00 -27.04
CA LEU A 30 -7.34 14.11 -27.05
C LEU A 30 -7.21 12.99 -26.01
N TRP A 31 -8.28 12.75 -25.28
CA TRP A 31 -8.49 11.55 -24.47
C TRP A 31 -9.65 10.74 -25.07
N GLY A 32 -9.32 9.70 -25.83
CA GLY A 32 -10.29 9.04 -26.69
C GLY A 32 -10.76 10.00 -27.79
N GLU A 33 -12.04 10.35 -27.79
CA GLU A 33 -12.64 11.35 -28.69
C GLU A 33 -12.85 12.71 -28.01
N GLU A 34 -12.56 12.82 -26.71
CA GLU A 34 -12.77 14.05 -25.94
C GLU A 34 -11.56 14.98 -26.10
N ASN A 35 -11.82 16.21 -26.57
CA ASN A 35 -10.80 17.26 -26.59
C ASN A 35 -10.62 17.81 -25.17
N ILE A 36 -9.40 17.64 -24.66
CA ILE A 36 -8.98 18.00 -23.30
C ILE A 36 -7.90 19.09 -23.33
N THR A 37 -7.78 19.83 -24.42
CA THR A 37 -6.83 20.95 -24.56
C THR A 37 -7.14 22.01 -23.51
N ALA A 38 -6.12 22.70 -22.98
CA ALA A 38 -6.26 23.69 -21.91
C ALA A 38 -6.89 23.12 -20.63
N THR A 39 -6.63 21.85 -20.31
CA THR A 39 -7.03 21.22 -19.05
C THR A 39 -5.82 20.68 -18.30
N SER A 40 -6.02 20.37 -17.02
CA SER A 40 -5.01 19.70 -16.20
C SER A 40 -4.58 18.33 -16.75
N LEU A 41 -5.40 17.68 -17.58
CA LEU A 41 -5.04 16.41 -18.23
C LEU A 41 -3.95 16.62 -19.30
N ALA A 42 -4.10 17.65 -20.14
CA ALA A 42 -3.10 18.01 -21.14
C ALA A 42 -1.79 18.45 -20.47
N GLU A 43 -1.88 19.24 -19.41
CA GLU A 43 -0.71 19.65 -18.62
C GLU A 43 0.01 18.45 -17.99
N ALA A 44 -0.72 17.54 -17.36
CA ALA A 44 -0.16 16.32 -16.78
C ALA A 44 0.51 15.44 -17.83
N ALA A 45 -0.05 15.36 -19.04
CA ALA A 45 0.51 14.60 -20.15
C ALA A 45 1.92 15.11 -20.55
N VAL A 46 2.08 16.42 -20.69
CA VAL A 46 3.36 17.03 -21.09
C VAL A 46 4.38 17.04 -19.94
N THR A 47 3.92 17.30 -18.71
CA THR A 47 4.81 17.38 -17.54
C THR A 47 5.21 16.02 -16.98
N GLY A 48 4.51 14.95 -17.36
CA GLY A 48 4.71 13.61 -16.79
C GLY A 48 4.19 13.47 -15.35
N ASN A 49 3.41 14.44 -14.88
CA ASN A 49 2.79 14.40 -13.57
C ASN A 49 1.60 13.43 -13.54
N PHE A 50 1.29 12.91 -12.35
CA PHE A 50 0.06 12.16 -12.10
C PHE A 50 -1.05 13.09 -11.61
N LEU A 51 -2.29 12.63 -11.72
CA LEU A 51 -3.46 13.35 -11.26
C LEU A 51 -3.95 12.79 -9.93
N LEU A 52 -4.34 13.67 -9.02
CA LEU A 52 -5.19 13.32 -7.88
C LEU A 52 -6.64 13.52 -8.30
N SER A 53 -7.44 12.47 -8.25
CA SER A 53 -8.81 12.46 -8.75
C SER A 53 -9.84 12.34 -7.63
N PHE A 54 -10.96 13.04 -7.82
CA PHE A 54 -12.17 12.80 -7.05
C PHE A 54 -12.79 11.45 -7.42
N GLN A 55 -13.67 10.95 -6.55
CA GLN A 55 -14.37 9.70 -6.79
C GLN A 55 -15.21 9.80 -8.06
N SER A 56 -14.74 9.19 -9.14
CA SER A 56 -15.37 9.19 -10.45
C SER A 56 -15.03 7.89 -11.16
N SER A 57 -16.03 7.19 -11.69
CA SER A 57 -15.82 5.94 -12.42
C SER A 57 -14.88 6.09 -13.63
N LYS A 58 -14.80 7.29 -14.20
CA LYS A 58 -13.93 7.62 -15.34
C LYS A 58 -12.44 7.77 -14.96
N PHE A 59 -12.15 8.13 -13.72
CA PHE A 59 -10.81 8.54 -13.27
C PHE A 59 -10.28 7.74 -12.08
N GLN A 60 -11.08 6.82 -11.54
CA GLN A 60 -10.72 6.06 -10.36
C GLN A 60 -9.60 5.05 -10.68
N ASP A 61 -8.42 5.31 -10.13
CA ASP A 61 -7.28 4.39 -10.08
C ASP A 61 -6.95 3.77 -11.44
N CYS A 62 -6.78 4.63 -12.44
CA CYS A 62 -6.61 4.23 -13.83
C CYS A 62 -5.47 4.96 -14.53
N GLU A 63 -5.03 4.40 -15.65
CA GLU A 63 -4.11 5.04 -16.57
C GLU A 63 -4.90 5.64 -17.73
N LEU A 64 -4.74 6.94 -17.95
CA LEU A 64 -5.36 7.70 -19.01
C LEU A 64 -4.37 7.82 -20.17
N LYS A 65 -4.82 7.40 -21.35
CA LYS A 65 -4.04 7.48 -22.58
C LYS A 65 -4.43 8.74 -23.33
N ILE A 66 -3.52 9.69 -23.40
CA ILE A 66 -3.72 10.97 -24.04
C ILE A 66 -2.87 11.01 -25.31
N SER A 67 -3.38 11.63 -26.37
CA SER A 67 -2.59 11.85 -27.58
C SER A 67 -2.67 13.28 -28.06
N SER A 68 -1.59 13.75 -28.67
CA SER A 68 -1.57 15.00 -29.43
C SER A 68 -0.92 14.78 -30.79
N GLN A 69 -1.10 15.73 -31.70
CA GLN A 69 -0.48 15.71 -33.01
C GLN A 69 0.30 17.00 -33.24
N GLU A 70 1.58 16.86 -33.57
CA GLU A 70 2.47 17.98 -33.85
C GLU A 70 3.24 17.69 -35.14
N ASN A 71 3.17 18.60 -36.12
CA ASN A 71 3.87 18.48 -37.40
C ASN A 71 3.61 17.13 -38.11
N GLY A 72 2.39 16.59 -37.99
CA GLY A 72 1.99 15.31 -38.57
C GLY A 72 2.37 14.07 -37.73
N ASN A 73 3.17 14.21 -36.68
CA ASN A 73 3.55 13.12 -35.79
C ASN A 73 2.58 12.99 -34.61
N LYS A 74 2.22 11.75 -34.28
CA LYS A 74 1.36 11.45 -33.13
C LYS A 74 2.21 11.21 -31.88
N ASN A 75 1.97 12.01 -30.85
CA ASN A 75 2.52 11.82 -29.52
C ASN A 75 1.50 11.05 -28.66
N ASN A 76 1.97 10.12 -27.83
CA ASN A 76 1.14 9.38 -26.89
C ASN A 76 1.71 9.55 -25.48
N TYR A 77 0.82 9.82 -24.54
CA TYR A 77 1.14 10.09 -23.15
C TYR A 77 0.33 9.17 -22.23
N HIS A 78 0.92 8.85 -21.09
CA HIS A 78 0.33 7.98 -20.08
C HIS A 78 0.23 8.76 -18.77
N VAL A 79 -0.99 9.14 -18.40
CA VAL A 79 -1.25 9.91 -17.18
C VAL A 79 -1.97 9.03 -16.18
N PHE A 80 -1.36 8.80 -15.02
CA PHE A 80 -2.01 8.05 -13.95
C PHE A 80 -2.97 8.93 -13.17
N SER A 81 -4.23 8.51 -13.11
CA SER A 81 -5.25 9.12 -12.28
C SER A 81 -5.40 8.34 -10.99
N VAL A 82 -5.03 8.98 -9.88
CA VAL A 82 -4.93 8.36 -8.56
C VAL A 82 -6.10 8.83 -7.71
N HIS A 83 -6.90 7.89 -7.22
CA HIS A 83 -7.99 8.15 -6.30
C HIS A 83 -7.70 7.57 -4.91
N THR A 84 -7.22 6.33 -4.84
CA THR A 84 -6.99 5.63 -3.56
C THR A 84 -5.53 5.65 -3.13
N PRO A 85 -5.26 5.65 -1.79
CA PRO A 85 -3.91 5.46 -1.26
C PRO A 85 -3.25 4.16 -1.75
N LYS A 86 -4.05 3.11 -1.98
CA LYS A 86 -3.57 1.81 -2.44
C LYS A 86 -3.00 1.89 -3.85
N TYR A 87 -3.68 2.58 -4.76
CA TYR A 87 -3.19 2.79 -6.13
C TYR A 87 -2.01 3.75 -6.16
N LEU A 88 -2.04 4.81 -5.34
CA LEU A 88 -0.90 5.71 -5.15
C LEU A 88 0.35 4.91 -4.75
N LEU A 89 0.25 4.06 -3.73
CA LEU A 89 1.36 3.23 -3.28
C LEU A 89 1.83 2.26 -4.37
N LYS A 90 0.90 1.58 -5.06
CA LYS A 90 1.22 0.62 -6.12
C LYS A 90 2.12 1.24 -7.19
N ASN A 91 1.78 2.43 -7.67
CA ASN A 91 2.47 3.06 -8.81
C ASN A 91 3.64 3.97 -8.37
N PHE A 92 3.57 4.56 -7.18
CA PHE A 92 4.47 5.65 -6.78
C PHE A 92 5.19 5.43 -5.44
N HIS A 93 5.23 4.21 -4.89
CA HIS A 93 5.90 3.93 -3.60
C HIS A 93 7.35 4.47 -3.50
N LYS A 94 8.10 4.52 -4.61
CA LYS A 94 9.49 5.03 -4.60
C LYS A 94 9.59 6.54 -4.40
N LEU A 95 8.54 7.28 -4.75
CA LEU A 95 8.48 8.74 -4.65
C LEU A 95 7.88 9.21 -3.32
N ILE A 96 7.23 8.31 -2.59
CA ILE A 96 6.49 8.66 -1.38
C ILE A 96 7.32 8.30 -0.16
N LEU A 97 7.62 9.30 0.66
CA LEU A 97 8.17 9.11 2.00
C LEU A 97 7.03 8.67 2.95
N MET A 98 6.72 7.37 2.95
CA MET A 98 5.71 6.77 3.82
C MET A 98 6.36 5.90 4.90
N ASP A 99 5.83 5.97 6.11
CA ASP A 99 6.18 5.04 7.18
C ASP A 99 5.84 3.59 6.78
N LYS A 100 6.76 2.65 7.09
CA LYS A 100 6.63 1.24 6.70
C LYS A 100 5.35 0.58 7.27
N LYS A 101 4.90 0.94 8.47
CA LYS A 101 3.69 0.36 9.08
C LYS A 101 2.45 0.91 8.38
N GLN A 102 2.42 2.22 8.11
CA GLN A 102 1.34 2.82 7.33
C GLN A 102 1.24 2.21 5.93
N MET A 103 2.39 1.92 5.30
CA MET A 103 2.46 1.22 4.02
C MET A 103 1.79 -0.16 4.07
N LEU A 104 2.06 -0.96 5.12
CA LEU A 104 1.41 -2.26 5.29
C LEU A 104 -0.11 -2.12 5.46
N ILE A 105 -0.56 -1.16 6.27
CA ILE A 105 -1.99 -0.91 6.51
C ILE A 105 -2.70 -0.60 5.20
N VAL A 106 -2.15 0.31 4.39
CA VAL A 106 -2.73 0.69 3.09
C VAL A 106 -2.67 -0.45 2.07
N ARG A 107 -1.54 -1.17 1.98
CA ARG A 107 -1.36 -2.26 1.01
C ARG A 107 -2.34 -3.40 1.24
N TYR A 108 -2.52 -3.79 2.49
CA TYR A 108 -3.32 -4.95 2.90
C TYR A 108 -4.74 -4.59 3.29
N GLU A 109 -5.15 -3.34 3.09
CA GLU A 109 -6.55 -2.92 3.22
C GLU A 109 -7.46 -3.83 2.37
N ASP A 110 -8.56 -4.24 2.98
CA ASP A 110 -9.55 -5.19 2.46
C ASP A 110 -9.03 -6.60 2.10
N THR A 111 -7.82 -6.96 2.53
CA THR A 111 -7.27 -8.33 2.37
C THR A 111 -7.41 -9.18 3.63
N ARG A 112 -7.02 -10.46 3.59
CA ARG A 112 -7.00 -11.34 4.78
C ARG A 112 -6.01 -10.88 5.87
N ILE A 113 -5.06 -10.00 5.57
CA ILE A 113 -4.07 -9.48 6.52
C ILE A 113 -4.54 -8.14 7.09
N ASP A 114 -4.29 -7.91 8.39
CA ASP A 114 -4.56 -6.64 9.05
C ASP A 114 -3.39 -6.23 9.95
N CYS A 115 -2.72 -5.14 9.57
CA CYS A 115 -1.55 -4.61 10.27
C CYS A 115 -1.87 -3.45 11.23
N THR A 116 -3.14 -3.10 11.43
CA THR A 116 -3.53 -1.99 12.33
C THR A 116 -3.16 -2.25 13.79
N THR A 117 -3.06 -3.52 14.18
CA THR A 117 -2.70 -3.94 15.54
C THR A 117 -1.21 -4.18 15.76
N LEU A 118 -0.37 -3.95 14.74
CA LEU A 118 1.08 -4.15 14.84
C LEU A 118 1.68 -3.15 15.84
N GLU A 119 2.33 -3.68 16.87
CA GLU A 119 2.99 -2.88 17.91
C GLU A 119 4.24 -2.20 17.37
N GLU A 120 4.51 -0.97 17.81
CA GLU A 120 5.67 -0.20 17.32
C GLU A 120 7.01 -0.80 17.77
N GLU A 121 7.11 -1.19 19.04
CA GLU A 121 8.34 -1.76 19.64
C GLU A 121 8.79 -3.07 19.00
N HIS A 122 7.83 -3.82 18.45
CA HIS A 122 8.06 -5.10 17.77
C HIS A 122 7.56 -5.05 16.32
N GLY A 123 7.56 -3.86 15.76
CA GLY A 123 7.00 -3.54 14.46
C GLY A 123 8.02 -3.68 13.34
N VAL A 124 7.68 -3.11 12.19
CA VAL A 124 8.54 -3.08 10.99
C VAL A 124 9.83 -2.27 11.15
N SER A 125 9.93 -1.45 12.19
CA SER A 125 11.12 -0.66 12.52
C SER A 125 12.32 -1.54 12.88
N ILE A 126 12.09 -2.76 13.37
CA ILE A 126 13.15 -3.70 13.72
C ILE A 126 13.77 -4.38 12.48
N LEU A 127 13.14 -4.26 11.31
CA LEU A 127 13.54 -4.96 10.09
C LEU A 127 14.45 -4.12 9.20
N GLU A 128 15.48 -4.78 8.68
CA GLU A 128 16.31 -4.26 7.59
C GLU A 128 15.50 -4.16 6.30
N LYS A 129 16.09 -3.51 5.29
CA LYS A 129 15.45 -3.31 3.99
C LYS A 129 15.05 -4.63 3.32
N ASP A 130 15.95 -5.61 3.29
CA ASP A 130 15.70 -6.88 2.61
C ASP A 130 14.74 -7.77 3.41
N GLU A 131 14.85 -7.76 4.74
CA GLU A 131 13.91 -8.45 5.65
C GLU A 131 12.49 -7.89 5.54
N PHE A 132 12.36 -6.58 5.31
CA PHE A 132 11.06 -5.96 5.04
C PHE A 132 10.50 -6.37 3.67
N ALA A 133 11.35 -6.53 2.66
CA ALA A 133 10.93 -7.06 1.36
C ALA A 133 10.46 -8.53 1.47
N GLU A 134 11.13 -9.35 2.28
CA GLU A 134 10.70 -10.72 2.60
C GLU A 134 9.34 -10.76 3.31
N LEU A 135 9.11 -9.84 4.26
CA LEU A 135 7.81 -9.70 4.90
C LEU A 135 6.71 -9.38 3.88
N LEU A 136 6.93 -8.41 2.97
CA LEU A 136 5.94 -8.06 1.94
C LEU A 136 5.62 -9.24 1.02
N SER A 137 6.66 -9.92 0.52
CA SER A 137 6.49 -11.12 -0.32
C SER A 137 5.67 -12.20 0.40
N THR A 138 5.95 -12.42 1.68
CA THR A 138 5.24 -13.42 2.48
C THR A 138 3.79 -13.03 2.77
N LEU A 139 3.53 -11.76 3.07
CA LEU A 139 2.16 -11.28 3.30
C LEU A 139 1.34 -11.31 2.00
N ASP A 140 1.94 -10.97 0.85
CA ASP A 140 1.29 -11.12 -0.46
C ASP A 140 0.94 -12.60 -0.72
N LYS A 141 1.89 -13.51 -0.45
CA LYS A 141 1.65 -14.95 -0.53
C LYS A 141 0.51 -15.40 0.40
N PHE A 142 0.49 -14.91 1.64
CA PHE A 142 -0.56 -15.22 2.61
C PHE A 142 -1.94 -14.76 2.12
N VAL A 143 -2.03 -13.57 1.53
CA VAL A 143 -3.28 -13.02 0.99
C VAL A 143 -3.78 -13.80 -0.22
N ASN A 144 -2.87 -14.30 -1.07
CA ASN A 144 -3.21 -15.05 -2.28
C ASN A 144 -3.73 -16.48 -2.01
N HIS A 145 -3.65 -16.96 -0.77
CA HIS A 145 -4.24 -18.24 -0.40
C HIS A 145 -5.77 -18.18 -0.40
N VAL A 146 -6.38 -19.20 -1.01
CA VAL A 146 -7.84 -19.30 -1.15
C VAL A 146 -8.55 -19.55 0.18
N SER A 147 -7.89 -20.20 1.15
CA SER A 147 -8.49 -20.52 2.44
C SER A 147 -7.46 -20.62 3.58
N TRP A 148 -7.94 -20.77 4.81
CA TRP A 148 -7.06 -20.97 5.98
C TRP A 148 -6.41 -22.34 5.99
N GLU A 149 -7.08 -23.33 5.42
CA GLU A 149 -6.58 -24.69 5.26
C GLU A 149 -5.40 -24.69 4.29
N SER A 150 -5.48 -23.96 3.17
CA SER A 150 -4.36 -23.85 2.23
C SER A 150 -3.17 -23.11 2.85
N ILE A 151 -3.42 -22.11 3.70
CA ILE A 151 -2.37 -21.44 4.49
C ILE A 151 -1.71 -22.43 5.47
N GLY A 152 -2.50 -23.26 6.14
CA GLY A 152 -1.99 -24.24 7.11
C GLY A 152 -1.17 -25.36 6.47
N LEU A 153 -1.42 -25.68 5.20
CA LEU A 153 -0.65 -26.65 4.42
C LEU A 153 0.58 -26.05 3.73
N ASP A 154 0.76 -24.73 3.81
CA ASP A 154 1.90 -24.07 3.19
C ASP A 154 3.15 -24.24 4.03
N ASP A 155 4.00 -25.19 3.63
CA ASP A 155 5.29 -25.44 4.28
C ASP A 155 6.14 -24.18 4.34
N GLY A 156 6.07 -23.30 3.33
CA GLY A 156 6.75 -22.01 3.30
C GLY A 156 6.33 -21.06 4.41
N LEU A 157 5.06 -21.09 4.85
CA LEU A 157 4.57 -20.25 5.95
C LEU A 157 4.71 -20.92 7.32
N GLU A 158 4.64 -22.25 7.40
CA GLU A 158 4.55 -22.97 8.68
C GLU A 158 3.52 -22.32 9.64
N TYR A 159 2.33 -22.01 9.13
CA TYR A 159 1.30 -21.34 9.91
C TYR A 159 0.78 -22.25 11.02
N LYS A 160 1.08 -21.94 12.28
CA LYS A 160 0.74 -22.79 13.43
C LYS A 160 0.50 -21.99 14.71
N LYS A 161 -0.09 -22.66 15.70
CA LYS A 161 -0.35 -22.08 17.02
C LYS A 161 0.96 -21.76 17.75
N TYR A 162 1.07 -20.54 18.28
CA TYR A 162 2.15 -20.18 19.19
C TYR A 162 1.92 -20.89 20.53
N SER A 163 2.90 -21.70 20.95
CA SER A 163 2.76 -22.61 22.09
C SER A 163 3.96 -22.49 23.02
N PRO A 164 4.04 -21.41 23.82
CA PRO A 164 5.19 -21.14 24.68
C PRO A 164 5.40 -22.28 25.69
N SER A 165 6.65 -22.71 25.86
CA SER A 165 7.09 -23.80 26.72
C SER A 165 6.79 -23.54 28.20
N SER A 166 6.68 -22.28 28.59
CA SER A 166 6.26 -21.91 29.94
C SER A 166 5.61 -20.52 30.00
N PRO A 167 4.89 -20.18 31.08
CA PRO A 167 4.25 -18.87 31.24
C PRO A 167 5.21 -17.67 31.27
N LYS A 168 6.49 -17.88 31.61
CA LYS A 168 7.51 -16.81 31.58
C LYS A 168 7.98 -16.50 30.16
N ASP A 169 7.91 -17.47 29.26
CA ASP A 169 8.34 -17.34 27.86
C ASP A 169 7.18 -16.87 26.96
N ASN A 170 5.97 -16.74 27.51
CA ASN A 170 4.78 -16.32 26.77
C ASN A 170 4.77 -14.80 26.53
N TRP A 171 5.15 -14.40 25.34
CA TRP A 171 5.21 -12.99 24.91
C TRP A 171 3.84 -12.28 24.93
N PHE A 172 2.76 -13.07 24.89
CA PHE A 172 1.37 -12.61 24.82
C PHE A 172 0.59 -12.93 26.11
N ARG A 173 1.27 -13.02 27.27
CA ARG A 173 0.62 -13.28 28.57
C ARG A 173 -0.26 -12.13 29.09
N SER A 174 -0.05 -10.90 28.60
CA SER A 174 -0.78 -9.73 29.11
C SER A 174 -2.30 -9.84 28.88
N LYS A 175 -3.09 -9.18 29.74
CA LYS A 175 -4.57 -9.14 29.62
C LYS A 175 -5.07 -8.65 28.26
N LYS A 176 -4.28 -7.85 27.54
CA LYS A 176 -4.58 -7.39 26.17
C LYS A 176 -4.85 -8.55 25.20
N TYR A 177 -4.23 -9.71 25.44
CA TYR A 177 -4.30 -10.88 24.57
C TYR A 177 -5.18 -12.00 25.14
N GLU A 178 -5.83 -11.76 26.27
CA GLU A 178 -6.67 -12.76 26.94
C GLU A 178 -7.77 -13.27 25.99
N GLY A 179 -7.98 -14.58 25.98
CA GLY A 179 -8.93 -15.27 25.10
C GLY A 179 -8.52 -15.33 23.62
N LYS A 180 -7.37 -14.79 23.21
CA LYS A 180 -6.90 -14.86 21.81
C LYS A 180 -6.04 -16.10 21.61
N THR A 181 -6.34 -16.87 20.57
CA THR A 181 -5.42 -17.91 20.09
C THR A 181 -4.35 -17.26 19.22
N ILE A 182 -3.15 -17.14 19.78
CA ILE A 182 -2.00 -16.61 19.06
C ILE A 182 -1.47 -17.66 18.10
N MET A 183 -1.23 -17.20 16.88
CA MET A 183 -0.69 -17.98 15.77
C MET A 183 0.57 -17.29 15.27
N LYS A 184 1.43 -18.07 14.63
CA LYS A 184 2.65 -17.57 14.02
C LYS A 184 2.86 -18.19 12.64
N PHE A 185 3.55 -17.46 11.78
CA PHE A 185 4.09 -17.96 10.52
C PHE A 185 5.48 -17.40 10.28
N ARG A 186 6.26 -18.08 9.44
CA ARG A 186 7.58 -17.65 9.00
C ARG A 186 7.48 -16.80 7.75
N PHE A 187 8.31 -15.75 7.70
CA PHE A 187 8.54 -14.98 6.47
C PHE A 187 10.01 -15.02 6.04
N SER A 188 10.86 -15.70 6.81
CA SER A 188 12.17 -16.17 6.39
C SER A 188 12.53 -17.42 7.19
N ARG A 189 13.75 -17.96 7.00
CA ARG A 189 14.24 -19.03 7.88
C ARG A 189 14.19 -18.63 9.35
N VAL A 190 14.51 -17.35 9.63
CA VAL A 190 14.62 -16.83 11.00
C VAL A 190 13.52 -15.91 11.49
N LEU A 191 12.87 -15.21 10.58
CA LEU A 191 11.92 -14.17 10.94
C LEU A 191 10.51 -14.73 11.09
N ARG A 192 9.79 -14.30 12.13
CA ARG A 192 8.44 -14.78 12.43
C ARG A 192 7.47 -13.63 12.62
N CYS A 193 6.25 -13.82 12.13
CA CYS A 193 5.14 -12.91 12.32
C CYS A 193 4.11 -13.56 13.24
N TYR A 194 3.68 -12.83 14.27
CA TYR A 194 2.71 -13.26 15.26
C TYR A 194 1.41 -12.49 15.14
N GLY A 195 0.31 -13.16 15.40
CA GLY A 195 -1.01 -12.53 15.34
C GLY A 195 -2.11 -13.47 15.79
N TYR A 196 -3.35 -13.07 15.56
CA TYR A 196 -4.51 -13.90 15.87
C TYR A 196 -5.58 -13.74 14.79
N ARG A 197 -6.42 -14.76 14.65
CA ARG A 197 -7.54 -14.72 13.73
C ARG A 197 -8.74 -14.01 14.36
N LYS A 198 -9.37 -13.11 13.61
CA LYS A 198 -10.69 -12.53 13.93
C LYS A 198 -11.57 -12.59 12.67
N GLY A 199 -12.52 -13.51 12.65
CA GLY A 199 -13.28 -13.81 11.44
C GLY A 199 -12.36 -14.32 10.34
N ASP A 200 -12.39 -13.69 9.16
CA ASP A 200 -11.48 -14.02 8.06
C ASP A 200 -10.19 -13.18 8.05
N LYS A 201 -9.90 -12.40 9.09
CA LYS A 201 -8.70 -11.55 9.14
C LYS A 201 -7.63 -12.14 10.06
N PHE A 202 -6.37 -12.08 9.65
CA PHE A 202 -5.19 -12.24 10.49
C PHE A 202 -4.75 -10.87 11.03
N LYS A 203 -4.96 -10.64 12.32
CA LYS A 203 -4.54 -9.42 13.02
C LYS A 203 -3.08 -9.57 13.42
N VAL A 204 -2.18 -8.89 12.73
CA VAL A 204 -0.74 -8.89 13.00
C VAL A 204 -0.47 -8.13 14.31
N LEU A 205 0.33 -8.72 15.19
CA LEU A 205 0.66 -8.15 16.50
C LEU A 205 2.14 -7.76 16.61
N ARG A 206 3.04 -8.70 16.31
CA ARG A 206 4.49 -8.54 16.51
C ARG A 206 5.28 -9.26 15.42
N LEU A 207 6.47 -8.75 15.15
CA LEU A 207 7.49 -9.39 14.34
C LEU A 207 8.65 -9.80 15.26
N GLU A 208 9.32 -10.88 14.89
CA GLU A 208 10.49 -11.41 15.60
C GLU A 208 11.64 -11.56 14.61
N ARG A 209 12.83 -11.08 15.02
CA ARG A 209 14.02 -11.07 14.17
C ARG A 209 15.04 -12.16 14.48
N ASP A 210 15.12 -12.65 15.72
CA ASP A 210 16.27 -13.41 16.22
C ASP A 210 15.94 -14.80 16.80
N HIS A 211 14.74 -15.34 16.51
CA HIS A 211 14.23 -16.63 17.00
C HIS A 211 14.14 -16.82 18.52
N SER A 212 14.56 -15.85 19.32
CA SER A 212 14.64 -15.97 20.79
C SER A 212 13.31 -16.40 21.41
N ILE A 213 12.18 -15.92 20.87
CA ILE A 213 10.83 -16.25 21.33
C ILE A 213 10.36 -17.57 20.71
N SER A 214 10.58 -17.76 19.42
CA SER A 214 10.14 -18.97 18.70
C SER A 214 10.84 -20.25 19.15
N ASN A 215 12.05 -20.16 19.70
CA ASN A 215 12.77 -21.28 20.32
C ASN A 215 12.04 -21.83 21.55
N HIS A 216 11.24 -21.00 22.19
CA HIS A 216 10.41 -21.40 23.32
C HIS A 216 9.00 -21.78 22.90
N GLY A 217 8.71 -22.02 21.62
CA GLY A 217 7.40 -22.53 21.21
C GLY A 217 6.78 -21.85 20.01
#